data_AF-A0A2P7MTR1-F1
#
_entry.id   AF-A0A2P7MTR1-F1
#
_cell.length_a   1.000
_cell.length_b   1.000
_cell.length_c   1.000
_cell.angle_alpha   90.00
_cell.angle_beta   90.00
_cell.angle_gamma   90.00
#
_symmetry.space_group_name_H-M   'P 1'
#
loop_
_entity.id
_entity.type
_entity.pdbx_description
1 polymer ?
#
loop_
_entity_poly.entity_id
_entity_poly.type
_entity_poly.pdbx_seq_one_letter_code
_entity_poly.pdbx_strand_id
1 'polypeptide(L)'
;MPWFGSLRSGLLIALSTVLLGFTATASAGSGATASGSSTTATLGEALSASTQEQKELSAHLRAKGAVFYGAWWCPACFQQKNLFGKEGGNSLPYVECDKTDDGRSRCMAAQIRAFPTWDLAGKERREGVQTIEELKVWSGFSGAAKPSQP
;
A
#
# COMPACT_ATOMS: atom_id res chain seq x y z
N MET A 1 37.24 41.16 -8.32
CA MET A 1 37.51 41.19 -9.78
C MET A 1 36.52 40.26 -10.47
N PRO A 2 35.56 40.78 -11.27
CA PRO A 2 34.65 39.94 -12.05
C PRO A 2 35.31 39.56 -13.38
N TRP A 3 35.32 38.27 -13.72
CA TRP A 3 35.75 37.79 -15.03
C TRP A 3 34.53 37.24 -15.77
N PHE A 4 34.06 38.00 -16.76
CA PHE A 4 33.11 37.58 -17.78
C PHE A 4 33.85 36.92 -18.95
N GLY A 5 33.29 35.84 -19.49
CA GLY A 5 33.64 35.29 -20.80
C GLY A 5 33.20 33.83 -20.90
N SER A 6 32.61 33.32 -21.96
CA SER A 6 32.32 33.87 -23.27
C SER A 6 31.26 32.98 -23.94
N LEU A 7 30.28 33.60 -24.60
CA LEU A 7 29.40 32.94 -25.58
C LEU A 7 30.25 32.34 -26.72
N ARG A 8 29.87 31.16 -27.21
CA ARG A 8 29.94 30.82 -28.65
C ARG A 8 28.81 29.87 -29.06
N SER A 9 27.91 30.43 -29.88
CA SER A 9 26.98 29.73 -30.74
C SER A 9 27.71 28.77 -31.69
N GLY A 10 27.12 27.60 -31.93
CA GLY A 10 27.50 26.68 -32.98
C GLY A 10 26.27 25.99 -33.54
N LEU A 11 25.65 26.62 -34.54
CA LEU A 11 24.62 26.04 -35.41
C LEU A 11 25.32 25.17 -36.45
N LEU A 12 24.98 23.88 -36.54
CA LEU A 12 25.24 23.07 -37.74
C LEU A 12 24.02 22.18 -38.06
N ILE A 13 23.59 22.31 -39.30
CA ILE A 13 22.44 21.68 -39.97
C ILE A 13 22.88 20.34 -40.58
N ALA A 14 22.02 19.32 -40.53
CA ALA A 14 21.78 18.33 -41.60
C ALA A 14 21.07 17.10 -41.00
N LEU A 15 20.30 16.28 -41.71
CA LEU A 15 19.48 16.34 -42.92
C LEU A 15 18.79 14.95 -42.91
N SER A 16 17.53 14.90 -43.33
CA SER A 16 16.61 13.76 -43.29
C SER A 16 17.17 12.40 -43.77
N THR A 17 16.83 11.32 -43.07
CA THR A 17 16.80 9.96 -43.65
C THR A 17 15.53 9.18 -43.23
N VAL A 18 14.62 9.11 -44.21
CA VAL A 18 13.85 7.95 -44.71
C VAL A 18 13.20 6.96 -43.71
N LEU A 19 11.86 6.87 -43.84
CA LEU A 19 10.98 5.84 -43.30
C LEU A 19 11.40 4.41 -43.68
N LEU A 20 11.42 3.51 -42.70
CA LEU A 20 11.10 2.11 -42.90
C LEU A 20 9.93 1.76 -41.98
N GLY A 21 8.78 1.47 -42.59
CA GLY A 21 7.59 0.99 -41.90
C GLY A 21 7.84 -0.37 -41.28
N PHE A 22 7.75 -0.44 -39.95
CA PHE A 22 7.66 -1.68 -39.22
C PHE A 22 6.18 -2.02 -39.03
N THR A 23 5.69 -3.04 -39.74
CA THR A 23 4.42 -3.69 -39.40
C THR A 23 4.63 -4.49 -38.11
N ALA A 24 4.28 -3.88 -36.97
CA ALA A 24 4.26 -4.60 -35.70
C ALA A 24 3.10 -5.59 -35.72
N THR A 25 3.40 -6.88 -35.87
CA THR A 25 2.50 -7.97 -35.52
C THR A 25 2.14 -7.85 -34.05
N ALA A 26 0.85 -7.73 -33.74
CA ALA A 26 0.36 -7.72 -32.36
C ALA A 26 0.68 -9.07 -31.70
N SER A 27 1.75 -9.12 -30.91
CA SER A 27 1.95 -10.18 -29.94
C SER A 27 0.94 -9.98 -28.82
N ALA A 28 0.01 -10.92 -28.69
CA ALA A 28 -0.83 -11.07 -27.52
C ALA A 28 0.09 -11.15 -26.29
N GLY A 29 0.21 -10.04 -25.56
CA GLY A 29 0.93 -10.00 -24.31
C GLY A 29 0.25 -10.95 -23.34
N SER A 30 0.96 -12.03 -23.00
CA SER A 30 0.65 -12.84 -21.84
C SER A 30 0.50 -11.90 -20.65
N GLY A 31 -0.73 -11.76 -20.16
CA GLY A 31 -0.99 -11.07 -18.91
C GLY A 31 -0.26 -11.82 -17.81
N ALA A 32 0.97 -11.41 -17.52
CA ALA A 32 1.63 -11.71 -16.28
C ALA A 32 0.71 -11.15 -15.19
N THR A 33 -0.03 -12.03 -14.53
CA THR A 33 -0.65 -11.73 -13.25
C THR A 33 0.49 -11.25 -12.36
N ALA A 34 0.57 -9.94 -12.17
CA ALA A 34 1.38 -9.37 -11.12
C ALA A 34 0.84 -9.96 -9.82
N SER A 35 1.50 -11.00 -9.30
CA SER A 35 1.37 -11.38 -7.90
C SER A 35 1.77 -10.14 -7.12
N GLY A 36 0.76 -9.34 -6.76
CA GLY A 36 0.94 -8.15 -5.94
C GLY A 36 1.68 -8.57 -4.68
N SER A 37 2.87 -8.01 -4.48
CA SER A 37 3.67 -8.28 -3.30
C SER A 37 2.84 -7.94 -2.05
N SER A 38 2.76 -8.87 -1.10
CA SER A 38 2.04 -8.66 0.15
C SER A 38 2.69 -7.54 0.96
N THR A 39 1.89 -6.58 1.40
CA THR A 39 2.35 -5.50 2.29
C THR A 39 2.51 -5.97 3.73
N THR A 40 2.05 -7.18 4.05
CA THR A 40 2.13 -7.82 5.37
C THR A 40 2.91 -9.12 5.34
N ALA A 41 3.89 -9.25 4.43
CA ALA A 41 4.65 -10.49 4.23
C ALA A 41 5.37 -10.99 5.50
N THR A 42 5.61 -10.12 6.48
CA THR A 42 6.29 -10.46 7.74
C THR A 42 5.36 -11.00 8.83
N LEU A 43 4.03 -10.88 8.67
CA LEU A 43 3.05 -11.27 9.69
C LEU A 43 2.55 -12.71 9.55
N GLY A 44 3.13 -13.53 8.68
CA GLY A 44 2.57 -14.84 8.32
C GLY A 44 1.40 -14.72 7.34
N GLU A 45 0.69 -15.82 7.06
CA GLU A 45 -0.36 -15.85 6.03
C GLU A 45 -1.70 -16.31 6.60
N ALA A 46 -2.78 -15.61 6.25
CA ALA A 46 -4.13 -16.02 6.63
C ALA A 46 -4.57 -17.23 5.80
N LEU A 47 -5.20 -18.21 6.46
CA LEU A 47 -5.60 -19.47 5.81
C LEU A 47 -6.89 -19.34 5.00
N SER A 48 -7.81 -18.49 5.44
CA SER A 48 -9.11 -18.28 4.80
C SER A 48 -9.03 -17.21 3.72
N ALA A 49 -9.73 -17.43 2.60
CA ALA A 49 -9.94 -16.40 1.59
C ALA A 49 -10.77 -15.23 2.16
N SER A 50 -10.57 -14.05 1.57
CA SER A 50 -11.24 -12.82 1.98
C SER A 50 -12.60 -12.68 1.33
N THR A 51 -13.57 -12.16 2.06
CA THR A 51 -14.82 -11.67 1.50
C THR A 51 -14.57 -10.43 0.64
N GLN A 52 -15.56 -10.07 -0.19
CA GLN A 52 -15.51 -8.85 -0.97
C GLN A 52 -15.39 -7.60 -0.07
N GLU A 53 -16.15 -7.56 1.03
CA GLU A 53 -16.13 -6.46 1.99
C GLU A 53 -14.76 -6.29 2.67
N GLN A 54 -14.09 -7.38 3.04
CA GLN A 54 -12.76 -7.32 3.64
C GLN A 54 -11.73 -6.71 2.68
N LYS A 55 -11.79 -7.08 1.38
CA LYS A 55 -10.93 -6.50 0.35
C LYS A 55 -11.22 -5.00 0.16
N GLU A 56 -12.50 -4.62 0.09
CA GLU A 56 -12.93 -3.22 -0.06
C GLU A 56 -12.54 -2.36 1.14
N LEU A 57 -12.71 -2.88 2.37
CA LEU A 57 -12.29 -2.19 3.58
C LEU A 57 -10.77 -2.00 3.62
N SER A 58 -9.99 -3.03 3.26
CA SER A 58 -8.53 -2.90 3.17
C SER A 58 -8.15 -1.80 2.17
N ALA A 59 -8.74 -1.80 0.97
CA ALA A 59 -8.51 -0.76 -0.03
C ALA A 59 -8.91 0.64 0.47
N HIS A 60 -10.05 0.76 1.15
CA HIS A 60 -10.52 2.01 1.74
C HIS A 60 -9.57 2.54 2.82
N LEU A 61 -9.11 1.69 3.74
CA LEU A 61 -8.15 2.05 4.78
C LEU A 61 -6.87 2.62 4.17
N ARG A 62 -6.35 1.98 3.11
CA ARG A 62 -5.20 2.53 2.35
C ARG A 62 -5.52 3.88 1.72
N ALA A 63 -6.66 4.00 1.04
CA ALA A 63 -7.05 5.22 0.34
C ALA A 63 -7.26 6.40 1.29
N LYS A 64 -7.68 6.13 2.53
CA LYS A 64 -7.79 7.13 3.61
C LYS A 64 -6.45 7.49 4.24
N GLY A 65 -5.38 6.76 3.94
CA GLY A 65 -4.08 6.94 4.58
C GLY A 65 -4.03 6.39 6.02
N ALA A 66 -4.87 5.40 6.34
CA ALA A 66 -4.73 4.68 7.59
C ALA A 66 -3.42 3.89 7.60
N VAL A 67 -2.82 3.72 8.77
CA VAL A 67 -1.59 2.95 8.97
C VAL A 67 -1.80 1.94 10.08
N PHE A 68 -1.37 0.70 9.83
CA PHE A 68 -1.39 -0.42 10.76
C PHE A 68 0.04 -0.72 11.20
N TYR A 69 0.44 -0.24 12.38
CA TYR A 69 1.75 -0.50 12.95
C TYR A 69 1.77 -1.80 13.72
N GLY A 70 2.79 -2.62 13.51
CA GLY A 70 2.98 -3.85 14.29
C GLY A 70 4.40 -4.40 14.16
N ALA A 71 4.58 -5.61 14.68
CA ALA A 71 5.85 -6.32 14.63
C ALA A 71 5.67 -7.73 14.06
N TRP A 72 6.66 -8.26 13.36
CA TRP A 72 6.61 -9.58 12.73
C TRP A 72 6.33 -10.74 13.73
N TRP A 73 6.78 -10.60 14.99
CA TRP A 73 6.59 -11.58 16.05
C TRP A 73 5.28 -11.41 16.84
N CYS A 74 4.50 -10.36 16.55
CA CYS A 74 3.34 -9.96 17.34
C CYS A 74 2.10 -10.84 17.03
N PRO A 75 1.63 -11.68 17.97
CA PRO A 75 0.48 -12.56 17.72
C PRO A 75 -0.82 -11.78 17.51
N ALA A 76 -1.01 -10.66 18.21
CA ALA A 76 -2.15 -9.76 18.01
C ALA A 76 -2.15 -9.12 16.61
N CYS A 77 -0.97 -8.87 16.05
CA CYS A 77 -0.81 -8.32 14.70
C CYS A 77 -1.16 -9.37 13.64
N PHE A 78 -0.77 -10.63 13.85
CA PHE A 78 -1.24 -11.73 13.02
C PHE A 78 -2.75 -11.94 13.14
N GLN A 79 -3.31 -11.87 14.36
CA GLN A 79 -4.76 -11.91 14.58
C GLN A 79 -5.48 -10.82 13.79
N GLN A 80 -5.00 -9.57 13.86
CA GLN A 80 -5.56 -8.46 13.09
C GLN A 80 -5.53 -8.73 11.58
N LYS A 81 -4.42 -9.25 11.04
CA LYS A 81 -4.30 -9.65 9.63
C LYS A 81 -5.35 -10.71 9.28
N ASN A 82 -5.53 -11.72 10.13
CA ASN A 82 -6.45 -12.84 9.89
C ASN A 82 -7.92 -12.40 9.81
N LEU A 83 -8.32 -11.33 10.52
CA LEU A 83 -9.67 -10.77 10.41
C LEU A 83 -10.02 -10.29 8.99
N PHE A 84 -9.02 -9.98 8.17
CA PHE A 84 -9.20 -9.52 6.79
C PHE A 84 -9.10 -10.65 5.74
N GLY A 85 -8.80 -11.88 6.15
CA GLY A 85 -8.52 -12.98 5.21
C GLY A 85 -7.23 -12.77 4.41
N LYS A 86 -6.97 -13.68 3.47
CA LYS A 86 -5.72 -13.75 2.71
C LYS A 86 -5.43 -12.49 1.89
N GLU A 87 -6.30 -12.17 0.94
CA GLU A 87 -6.19 -11.05 0.01
C GLU A 87 -6.32 -9.69 0.71
N GLY A 88 -7.31 -9.53 1.60
CA GLY A 88 -7.50 -8.31 2.39
C GLY A 88 -6.32 -8.08 3.34
N GLY A 89 -5.92 -9.13 4.07
CA GLY A 89 -4.78 -9.10 5.00
C GLY A 89 -3.46 -8.78 4.29
N ASN A 90 -3.24 -9.30 3.10
CA ASN A 90 -2.04 -9.04 2.29
C ASN A 90 -1.97 -7.63 1.69
N SER A 91 -3.07 -6.88 1.74
CA SER A 91 -3.15 -5.51 1.22
C SER A 91 -3.21 -4.45 2.33
N LEU A 92 -3.27 -4.83 3.60
CA LEU A 92 -3.34 -3.88 4.71
C LEU A 92 -2.20 -2.84 4.67
N PRO A 93 -2.44 -1.58 5.08
CA PRO A 93 -1.42 -0.53 5.10
C PRO A 93 -0.45 -0.71 6.29
N TYR A 94 0.31 -1.80 6.28
CA TYR A 94 1.16 -2.23 7.39
C TYR A 94 2.53 -1.55 7.40
N VAL A 95 2.99 -1.19 8.59
CA VAL A 95 4.37 -0.77 8.87
C VAL A 95 4.99 -1.72 9.87
N GLU A 96 6.07 -2.38 9.44
CA GLU A 96 6.90 -3.24 10.29
C GLU A 96 7.80 -2.39 11.20
N CYS A 97 7.60 -2.54 12.51
CA CYS A 97 8.27 -1.75 13.52
C CYS A 97 9.49 -2.42 14.14
N ASP A 98 9.70 -3.74 13.99
CA ASP A 98 10.70 -4.43 14.82
C ASP A 98 11.49 -5.52 14.08
N LYS A 99 11.64 -5.35 12.77
CA LYS A 99 12.49 -6.21 11.93
C LYS A 99 13.86 -5.61 11.61
N THR A 100 13.97 -4.27 11.66
CA THR A 100 15.21 -3.53 11.38
C THR A 100 15.31 -2.29 12.28
N ASP A 101 16.52 -1.76 12.43
CA ASP A 101 16.79 -0.53 13.20
C ASP A 101 16.03 0.67 12.64
N ASP A 102 15.95 0.78 11.31
CA ASP A 102 15.16 1.80 10.64
C ASP A 102 13.65 1.64 10.90
N GLY A 103 13.15 0.41 10.95
CA GLY A 103 11.77 0.11 11.33
C GLY A 103 11.47 0.59 12.75
N ARG A 104 12.33 0.23 13.70
CA ARG A 104 12.23 0.66 15.10
C ARG A 104 12.26 2.18 15.22
N SER A 105 13.23 2.82 14.58
CA SER A 105 13.41 4.28 14.61
C SER A 105 12.17 5.01 14.05
N ARG A 106 11.60 4.52 12.95
CA ARG A 106 10.35 5.09 12.38
C ARG A 106 9.16 4.96 13.33
N CYS A 107 8.97 3.81 13.96
CA CYS A 107 7.85 3.62 14.88
C CYS A 107 8.03 4.37 16.22
N MET A 108 9.27 4.54 16.69
CA MET A 108 9.59 5.42 17.81
C MET A 108 9.27 6.89 17.48
N ALA A 109 9.66 7.36 16.29
CA ALA A 109 9.35 8.71 15.83
C ALA A 109 7.83 8.94 15.66
N ALA A 110 7.08 7.90 15.26
CA ALA A 110 5.61 7.92 15.22
C ALA A 110 4.94 7.76 16.60
N GLN A 111 5.74 7.62 17.67
CA GLN A 111 5.31 7.44 19.06
C GLN A 111 4.36 6.25 19.24
N ILE A 112 4.65 5.13 18.58
CA ILE A 112 3.90 3.88 18.75
C ILE A 112 4.30 3.24 20.07
N ARG A 113 3.33 3.02 20.96
CA ARG A 113 3.54 2.52 22.33
C ARG A 113 3.17 1.04 22.51
N ALA A 114 2.33 0.52 21.64
CA ALA A 114 1.81 -0.83 21.69
C ALA A 114 1.58 -1.38 20.28
N PHE A 115 1.55 -2.71 20.15
CA PHE A 115 1.20 -3.38 18.91
C PHE A 115 -0.04 -4.26 19.07
N PRO A 116 -0.91 -4.31 18.06
CA PRO A 116 -0.92 -3.40 16.92
C PRO A 116 -1.41 -2.00 17.31
N THR A 117 -1.15 -1.02 16.45
CA THR A 117 -1.71 0.33 16.54
C THR A 117 -2.22 0.78 15.18
N TRP A 118 -3.44 1.30 15.14
CA TRP A 118 -4.05 1.91 13.97
C TRP A 118 -4.02 3.43 14.08
N ASP A 119 -3.49 4.09 13.06
CA ASP A 119 -3.41 5.55 12.97
C ASP A 119 -4.07 6.05 11.69
N LEU A 120 -4.79 7.17 11.79
CA LEU A 120 -5.45 7.81 10.65
C LEU A 120 -5.57 9.31 10.96
N ALA A 121 -5.07 10.16 10.06
CA ALA A 121 -5.06 11.60 10.26
C ALA A 121 -6.47 12.14 10.59
N GLY A 122 -6.57 12.95 11.64
CA GLY A 122 -7.84 13.51 12.10
C GLY A 122 -8.73 12.53 12.87
N LYS A 123 -8.25 11.33 13.19
CA LYS A 123 -8.93 10.36 14.07
C LYS A 123 -8.09 10.09 15.31
N GLU A 124 -8.77 9.74 16.40
CA GLU A 124 -8.10 9.18 17.57
C GLU A 124 -7.48 7.83 17.20
N ARG A 125 -6.21 7.65 17.56
CA ARG A 125 -5.43 6.43 17.37
C ARG A 125 -6.06 5.27 18.15
N ARG A 126 -6.03 4.07 17.58
CA ARG A 126 -6.55 2.84 18.22
C ARG A 126 -5.41 1.89 18.52
N GLU A 127 -5.21 1.54 19.78
CA GLU A 127 -4.25 0.52 20.21
C GLU A 127 -4.99 -0.82 20.38
N GLY A 128 -4.37 -1.91 19.94
CA GLY A 128 -4.94 -3.25 20.02
C GLY A 128 -5.66 -3.71 18.74
N VAL A 129 -6.13 -4.96 18.79
CA VAL A 129 -6.85 -5.60 17.68
C VAL A 129 -8.23 -4.96 17.55
N GLN A 130 -8.52 -4.50 16.34
CA GLN A 130 -9.80 -3.93 15.96
C GLN A 130 -10.56 -4.92 15.07
N THR A 131 -11.82 -5.12 15.38
CA THR A 131 -12.77 -5.85 14.53
C THR A 131 -12.97 -5.15 13.18
N ILE A 132 -13.51 -5.89 12.23
CA ILE A 132 -13.88 -5.34 10.91
C ILE A 132 -14.89 -4.20 11.09
N GLU A 133 -15.91 -4.38 11.91
CA GLU A 133 -16.94 -3.37 12.20
C GLU A 133 -16.34 -2.10 12.83
N GLU A 134 -15.43 -2.23 13.80
CA GLU A 134 -14.77 -1.08 14.42
C GLU A 134 -13.95 -0.29 13.41
N LEU A 135 -13.20 -0.96 12.53
CA LEU A 135 -12.41 -0.29 11.48
C LEU A 135 -13.31 0.36 10.43
N LYS A 136 -14.46 -0.23 10.11
CA LYS A 136 -15.45 0.37 9.21
C LYS A 136 -15.97 1.68 9.78
N VAL A 137 -16.44 1.67 11.03
CA VAL A 137 -16.97 2.87 11.71
C VAL A 137 -15.88 3.93 11.87
N TRP A 138 -14.70 3.54 12.35
CA TRP A 138 -13.60 4.46 12.61
C TRP A 138 -13.10 5.16 11.34
N SER A 139 -12.99 4.42 10.22
CA SER A 139 -12.55 4.95 8.92
C SER A 139 -13.67 5.59 8.08
N GLY A 140 -14.93 5.51 8.54
CA GLY A 140 -16.09 6.01 7.78
C GLY A 140 -16.37 5.20 6.51
N PHE A 141 -16.11 3.89 6.53
CA PHE A 141 -16.43 2.99 5.44
C PHE A 141 -17.94 2.69 5.43
N SER A 142 -18.62 3.05 4.35
CA SER A 142 -20.06 2.80 4.15
C SER A 142 -20.37 1.50 3.40
N GLY A 143 -19.34 0.78 2.92
CA GLY A 143 -19.51 -0.36 2.01
C GLY A 143 -20.16 0.00 0.68
N ALA A 144 -20.09 -0.92 -0.29
CA ALA A 144 -21.13 -0.96 -1.31
C ALA A 144 -22.41 -1.44 -0.60
N ALA A 145 -23.41 -0.56 -0.45
CA ALA A 145 -24.72 -0.96 0.02
C ALA A 145 -25.18 -2.16 -0.83
N LYS A 146 -25.35 -3.34 -0.24
CA LYS A 146 -26.07 -4.42 -0.92
C LYS A 146 -27.44 -3.83 -1.28
N PRO A 147 -27.87 -3.86 -2.57
CA PRO A 147 -29.28 -3.65 -2.86
C PRO A 147 -30.05 -4.63 -1.99
N SER A 148 -30.97 -4.14 -1.16
CA SER A 148 -31.94 -4.99 -0.48
C SER A 148 -32.68 -5.77 -1.56
N GLN A 149 -32.40 -7.08 -1.67
CA GLN A 149 -33.23 -7.96 -2.48
C GLN A 149 -34.65 -7.97 -1.88
N PRO A 150 -35.70 -7.82 -2.71
CA PRO A 150 -37.08 -7.91 -2.26
C PRO A 150 -37.44 -9.30 -1.73
#